data_AF-A0A4Y4KH92-F1
#
_entry.id   AF-A0A4Y4KH92-F1
#
_cell.length_a   1.000
_cell.length_b   1.000
_cell.length_c   1.000
_cell.angle_alpha   90.00
_cell.angle_beta   90.00
_cell.angle_gamma   90.00
#
_symmetry.space_group_name_H-M   'P 1'
#
loop_
_entity.id
_entity.type
_entity.pdbx_description
1 polymer ?
#
loop_
_entity_poly.entity_id
_entity_poly.type
_entity_poly.pdbx_seq_one_letter_code
_entity_poly.pdbx_strand_id
1 'polypeptide(L)'
;MSCDGIYPDDAVPRWETLLTGAESPLRDVVPMANDGLTVFAVPEPLCTALAGAGRDRLHTAAAAWAESASAPDDVIAPRRALDLLERLSAPAGSGAERGMGLYCWYFAP
;
A
#
# COMPACT_ATOMS: atom_id res chain seq x y z
N MET A 1 2.09 1.55 9.14
CA MET A 1 1.75 2.93 8.74
C MET A 1 0.24 3.06 8.79
N SER A 2 -0.29 4.22 9.21
CA SER A 2 -1.72 4.52 9.04
C SER A 2 -2.04 4.68 7.56
N CYS A 3 -3.07 3.97 7.11
CA CYS A 3 -3.68 4.06 5.80
C CYS A 3 -5.02 4.80 5.86
N ASP A 4 -5.19 5.75 6.79
CA ASP A 4 -6.45 6.49 6.93
C ASP A 4 -6.93 7.09 5.59
N GLY A 5 -8.20 6.82 5.28
CA GLY A 5 -8.85 7.19 4.01
C GLY A 5 -8.44 6.31 2.82
N ILE A 6 -7.92 5.11 3.06
CA ILE A 6 -7.67 4.05 2.07
C ILE A 6 -7.93 2.70 2.73
N TYR A 7 -8.64 1.82 2.02
CA TYR A 7 -8.81 0.42 2.42
C TYR A 7 -7.56 -0.39 2.00
N PRO A 8 -6.70 -0.85 2.92
CA PRO A 8 -5.47 -1.54 2.56
C PRO A 8 -5.71 -2.88 1.84
N ASP A 9 -6.86 -3.51 2.09
CA ASP A 9 -7.33 -4.71 1.41
C ASP A 9 -7.64 -4.51 -0.07
N ASP A 10 -7.99 -3.29 -0.50
CA ASP A 10 -8.09 -2.93 -1.92
C ASP A 10 -6.76 -2.39 -2.46
N ALA A 11 -6.10 -1.52 -1.69
CA ALA A 11 -4.95 -0.77 -2.19
C ALA A 11 -3.67 -1.60 -2.30
N VAL A 12 -3.38 -2.47 -1.32
CA VAL A 12 -2.12 -3.24 -1.29
C VAL A 12 -2.00 -4.22 -2.47
N PRO A 13 -3.02 -5.05 -2.79
CA PRO A 13 -2.98 -5.92 -3.97
C PRO A 13 -2.80 -5.13 -5.28
N ARG A 14 -3.44 -3.96 -5.36
CA ARG A 14 -3.37 -3.07 -6.52
C ARG A 14 -1.97 -2.49 -6.71
N TRP A 15 -1.33 -2.03 -5.64
CA TRP A 15 0.05 -1.56 -5.70
C TRP A 15 1.02 -2.66 -6.13
N GLU A 16 0.85 -3.88 -5.60
CA GLU A 16 1.68 -5.02 -5.98
C GLU A 16 1.53 -5.35 -7.46
N THR A 17 0.30 -5.38 -7.97
CA THR A 17 0.04 -5.60 -9.40
C THR A 17 0.71 -4.53 -10.25
N LEU A 18 0.58 -3.26 -9.89
CA LEU A 18 1.16 -2.14 -10.64
C LEU A 18 2.70 -2.11 -10.60
N LEU A 19 3.29 -2.50 -9.47
CA LEU A 19 4.73 -2.43 -9.27
C LEU A 19 5.44 -3.73 -9.65
N THR A 20 4.79 -4.89 -9.61
CA THR A 20 5.43 -6.19 -9.82
C THR A 20 4.82 -6.98 -10.98
N GLY A 21 3.60 -6.65 -11.39
CA GLY A 21 2.82 -7.45 -12.35
C GLY A 21 2.20 -8.71 -11.74
N ALA A 22 2.29 -8.90 -10.43
CA ALA A 22 1.76 -10.02 -9.69
C ALA A 22 0.98 -9.55 -8.45
N GLU A 23 0.23 -10.46 -7.86
CA GLU A 23 -0.52 -10.24 -6.63
C GLU A 23 -0.23 -11.41 -5.68
N SER A 24 0.20 -11.08 -4.47
CA SER A 24 0.36 -12.03 -3.38
C SER A 24 -0.89 -12.04 -2.50
N PRO A 25 -1.22 -13.16 -1.84
CA PRO A 25 -2.32 -13.19 -0.89
C PRO A 25 -2.05 -12.20 0.26
N LEU A 26 -3.00 -11.29 0.48
CA LEU A 26 -2.91 -10.34 1.58
C LEU A 26 -3.18 -11.05 2.91
N ARG A 27 -2.32 -10.80 3.90
CA ARG A 27 -2.43 -11.39 5.23
C ARG A 27 -2.89 -10.34 6.25
N ASP A 28 -4.03 -10.60 6.87
CA ASP A 28 -4.47 -9.94 8.09
C ASP A 28 -3.64 -10.43 9.28
N VAL A 29 -3.06 -9.49 10.01
CA VAL A 29 -2.29 -9.72 11.24
C VAL A 29 -3.17 -9.50 12.46
N VAL A 30 -4.05 -8.51 12.35
CA VAL A 30 -5.13 -8.25 13.31
C VAL A 30 -6.41 -8.14 12.48
N PRO A 31 -7.32 -9.12 12.57
CA PRO A 31 -8.58 -9.10 11.84
C PRO A 31 -9.52 -8.04 12.41
N MET A 32 -10.40 -7.49 11.56
CA MET A 32 -11.46 -6.58 11.99
C MET A 32 -12.31 -7.26 13.07
N ALA A 33 -12.28 -6.71 14.29
CA ALA A 33 -13.16 -7.12 15.38
C ALA A 33 -13.98 -5.91 15.85
N ASN A 34 -14.61 -6.02 17.02
CA ASN A 34 -15.44 -4.95 17.60
C ASN A 34 -14.67 -3.66 17.95
N ASP A 35 -13.36 -3.64 17.74
CA ASP A 35 -12.47 -2.49 17.96
C ASP A 35 -12.29 -1.60 16.73
N GLY A 36 -12.85 -1.99 15.58
CA GLY A 36 -12.85 -1.20 14.34
C GLY A 36 -11.46 -1.06 13.70
N LEU A 37 -10.48 -1.86 14.12
CA LEU A 37 -9.10 -1.78 13.65
C LEU A 37 -8.74 -3.05 12.87
N THR A 38 -8.14 -2.87 11.69
CA THR A 38 -7.51 -3.98 10.96
C THR A 38 -6.07 -3.64 10.62
N VAL A 39 -5.18 -4.64 10.75
CA VAL A 39 -3.77 -4.54 10.39
C VAL A 39 -3.42 -5.61 9.37
N PHE A 40 -2.85 -5.21 8.24
CA PHE A 40 -2.35 -6.10 7.20
C PHE A 40 -0.83 -6.06 7.10
N ALA A 41 -0.23 -7.22 6.82
CA ALA A 41 1.15 -7.30 6.40
C ALA A 41 1.25 -7.00 4.90
N VAL A 42 2.12 -6.06 4.52
CA VAL A 42 2.43 -5.78 3.13
C VAL A 42 3.30 -6.92 2.58
N PRO A 43 2.98 -7.51 1.42
CA PRO A 43 3.75 -8.59 0.84
C PRO A 43 5.22 -8.22 0.62
N GLU A 44 6.12 -9.20 0.84
CA GLU A 44 7.56 -9.02 0.64
C GLU A 44 7.93 -8.62 -0.80
N PRO A 45 7.30 -9.17 -1.88
CA PRO A 45 7.58 -8.72 -3.24
C PRO A 45 7.24 -7.24 -3.44
N LEU A 46 6.13 -6.78 -2.87
CA LEU A 46 5.75 -5.37 -2.90
C LEU A 46 6.73 -4.49 -2.08
N CYS A 47 7.16 -4.93 -0.90
CA CYS A 47 8.17 -4.21 -0.12
C CYS A 47 9.48 -4.04 -0.92
N THR A 48 9.93 -5.11 -1.57
CA THR A 48 11.13 -5.10 -2.43
C THR A 48 10.95 -4.14 -3.60
N ALA A 49 9.79 -4.17 -4.25
CA ALA A 49 9.49 -3.30 -5.38
C ALA A 49 9.42 -1.82 -4.97
N LEU A 50 8.83 -1.52 -3.81
CA LEU A 50 8.77 -0.16 -3.25
C LEU A 50 10.17 0.36 -2.89
N ALA A 51 10.99 -0.46 -2.25
CA ALA A 51 12.36 -0.09 -1.88
C ALA A 51 13.26 0.17 -3.11
N GLY A 52 13.09 -0.62 -4.17
CA GLY A 52 13.86 -0.50 -5.41
C GLY A 52 13.27 0.46 -6.45
N ALA A 53 12.07 0.98 -6.23
CA ALA A 53 11.42 1.87 -7.20
C ALA A 53 12.00 3.29 -7.13
N GLY A 54 12.55 3.75 -8.26
CA GLY A 54 12.84 5.16 -8.46
C GLY A 54 11.56 6.00 -8.55
N ARG A 55 11.71 7.33 -8.41
CA ARG A 55 10.62 8.31 -8.40
C ARG A 55 9.68 8.19 -9.62
N ASP A 56 10.22 7.97 -10.82
CA ASP A 56 9.42 7.85 -12.05
C ASP A 56 8.50 6.62 -12.04
N ARG A 57 8.98 5.49 -11.50
CA ARG A 57 8.18 4.27 -11.37
C ARG A 57 7.08 4.45 -10.33
N LEU A 58 7.38 5.09 -9.20
CA LEU A 58 6.38 5.44 -8.18
C LEU A 58 5.33 6.40 -8.74
N HIS A 59 5.74 7.41 -9.52
CA HIS A 59 4.84 8.34 -10.19
C HIS A 59 3.91 7.64 -11.18
N THR A 60 4.44 6.72 -11.98
CA THR A 60 3.65 5.95 -12.95
C THR A 60 2.64 5.05 -12.24
N ALA A 61 3.05 4.32 -11.20
CA ALA A 61 2.16 3.48 -10.41
C ALA A 61 1.09 4.32 -9.68
N ALA A 62 1.46 5.48 -9.14
CA ALA A 62 0.52 6.39 -8.49
C ALA A 62 -0.57 6.92 -9.44
N ALA A 63 -0.18 7.32 -10.66
CA ALA A 63 -1.12 7.79 -11.67
C ALA A 63 -2.10 6.66 -12.06
N ALA A 64 -1.57 5.47 -12.38
CA ALA A 64 -2.39 4.32 -12.74
C ALA A 64 -3.33 3.88 -11.60
N TRP A 65 -2.86 3.94 -10.35
CA TRP A 65 -3.71 3.66 -9.19
C TRP A 65 -4.84 4.69 -9.05
N ALA A 66 -4.52 6.00 -9.11
CA ALA A 66 -5.50 7.07 -8.99
C ALA A 66 -6.57 7.02 -10.09
N GLU A 67 -6.19 6.69 -11.33
CA GLU A 67 -7.12 6.55 -12.46
C GLU A 67 -8.06 5.35 -12.32
N SER A 68 -7.69 4.37 -11.51
CA SER A 68 -8.39 3.09 -11.44
C SER A 68 -9.14 2.85 -10.14
N ALA A 69 -9.08 3.81 -9.22
CA ALA A 69 -10.00 3.94 -8.10
C ALA A 69 -11.43 4.06 -8.66
N SER A 70 -12.17 2.95 -8.61
CA SER A 70 -13.45 2.78 -9.33
C SER A 70 -14.67 3.14 -8.48
N ALA A 71 -14.51 3.33 -7.16
CA ALA A 71 -15.61 3.71 -6.30
C ALA A 71 -15.80 5.24 -6.30
N PRO A 72 -17.05 5.74 -6.48
CA PRO A 72 -17.34 7.17 -6.58
C PRO A 72 -16.97 7.97 -5.31
N ASP A 73 -16.83 7.31 -4.16
CA ASP A 73 -16.40 7.92 -2.88
C ASP A 73 -14.92 7.68 -2.52
N ASP A 74 -14.19 6.82 -3.25
CA ASP A 74 -12.77 6.49 -2.99
C ASP A 74 -11.81 7.10 -4.02
N VAL A 75 -12.17 8.25 -4.60
CA VAL A 75 -11.32 8.93 -5.57
C VAL A 75 -10.06 9.45 -4.87
N ILE A 76 -8.96 8.73 -5.06
CA ILE A 76 -7.64 9.18 -4.61
C ILE A 76 -7.08 10.17 -5.63
N ALA A 77 -6.83 11.39 -5.16
CA ALA A 77 -6.12 12.38 -5.97
C ALA A 77 -4.72 11.86 -6.35
N PRO A 78 -4.25 12.02 -7.61
CA PRO A 78 -2.94 11.53 -8.07
C PRO A 78 -1.76 11.98 -7.19
N ARG A 79 -1.82 13.23 -6.69
CA ARG A 79 -0.81 13.76 -5.76
C ARG A 79 -0.80 13.00 -4.43
N ARG A 80 -1.97 12.61 -3.90
CA ARG A 80 -2.09 11.81 -2.67
C ARG A 80 -1.59 10.40 -2.91
N ALA A 81 -1.92 9.78 -4.04
CA ALA A 81 -1.39 8.48 -4.44
C ALA A 81 0.15 8.47 -4.44
N LEU A 82 0.77 9.49 -5.04
CA LEU A 82 2.22 9.60 -5.10
C LEU A 82 2.84 9.78 -3.71
N ASP A 83 2.31 10.70 -2.90
CA ASP A 83 2.80 10.93 -1.53
C ASP A 83 2.81 9.64 -0.71
N LEU A 84 1.76 8.82 -0.85
CA LEU A 84 1.66 7.55 -0.15
C LEU A 84 2.70 6.53 -0.61
N LEU A 85 2.87 6.34 -1.92
CA LEU A 85 3.87 5.41 -2.44
C LEU A 85 5.30 5.86 -2.11
N GLU A 86 5.59 7.16 -2.12
CA GLU A 86 6.88 7.70 -1.67
C GLU A 86 7.09 7.51 -0.15
N ARG A 87 6.04 7.68 0.65
CA ARG A 87 6.11 7.43 2.10
C ARG A 87 6.29 5.95 2.42
N LEU A 88 5.81 5.04 1.58
CA LEU A 88 5.98 3.59 1.76
C LEU A 88 7.34 3.09 1.28
N SER A 89 7.97 3.72 0.28
CA SER A 89 9.27 3.30 -0.24
C SER A 89 10.40 3.45 0.79
N ALA A 90 10.42 4.54 1.56
CA ALA A 90 11.42 4.78 2.59
C ALA A 90 11.47 3.71 3.71
N PRO A 91 10.35 3.36 4.38
CA PRO A 91 10.32 2.30 5.38
C PRO A 91 10.46 0.92 4.76
N ALA A 92 10.02 0.68 3.52
CA ALA A 92 10.25 -0.59 2.83
C ALA A 92 11.76 -0.85 2.63
N GLY A 93 12.53 0.17 2.24
CA GLY A 93 13.99 0.06 2.14
C GLY A 93 14.65 -0.19 3.50
N SER A 94 14.28 0.60 4.50
CA SER A 94 14.85 0.50 5.86
C SER A 94 14.48 -0.81 6.58
N GLY A 95 13.28 -1.32 6.30
CA GLY A 95 12.75 -2.56 6.86
C GLY A 95 13.39 -3.79 6.23
N ALA A 96 13.59 -3.78 4.91
CA ALA A 96 14.31 -4.83 4.19
C ALA A 96 15.74 -5.03 4.74
N GLU A 97 16.46 -3.94 5.01
CA GLU A 97 17.81 -4.00 5.60
C GLU A 97 17.85 -4.61 7.01
N ARG A 98 16.72 -4.60 7.73
CA ARG A 98 16.60 -5.05 9.12
C ARG A 98 15.77 -6.32 9.30
N GLY A 99 15.31 -6.93 8.19
CA GLY A 99 14.40 -8.08 8.21
C GLY A 99 13.04 -7.78 8.85
N MET A 100 12.59 -6.52 8.82
CA MET A 100 11.31 -6.09 9.38
C MET A 100 10.28 -5.89 8.27
N GLY A 101 9.09 -6.50 8.44
CA GLY A 101 7.97 -6.33 7.52
C GLY A 101 7.31 -4.95 7.62
N LEU A 102 6.70 -4.51 6.53
CA LEU A 102 5.86 -3.32 6.50
C LEU A 102 4.40 -3.71 6.79
N TYR A 103 3.71 -2.90 7.56
CA TYR A 103 2.31 -3.12 7.94
C TYR A 103 1.46 -1.90 7.58
N CYS A 104 0.26 -2.13 7.10
CA CYS A 104 -0.75 -1.12 6.81
C CYS A 104 -1.94 -1.33 7.75
N TRP A 105 -2.47 -0.26 8.33
CA TRP A 105 -3.64 -0.35 9.20
C TRP A 105 -4.61 0.78 8.91
N TYR A 106 -5.90 0.50 9.10
CA TYR A 106 -6.95 1.50 9.01
C TYR A 106 -7.97 1.29 10.13
N PHE A 107 -8.65 2.37 10.49
CA PHE A 107 -9.76 2.35 11.44
C PHE A 107 -11.07 2.62 10.72
N ALA A 108 -12.05 1.74 10.88
CA ALA A 108 -13.42 1.91 10.40
C ALA A 108 -14.39 1.80 11.60
N PRO A 109 -14.93 2.93 12.09
CA PRO A 109 -15.87 2.97 13.20
C PRO A 109 -17.28 2.48 12.83
#